data_AF-A0A952J0E1-F1
#
_entry.id   AF-A0A952J0E1-F1
#
_cell.length_a   1.000
_cell.length_b   1.000
_cell.length_c   1.000
_cell.angle_alpha   90.00
_cell.angle_beta   90.00
_cell.angle_gamma   90.00
#
_symmetry.space_group_name_H-M   'P 1'
#
loop_
_entity.id
_entity.type
_entity.pdbx_description
1 polymer ?
#
loop_
_entity_poly.entity_id
_entity_poly.type
_entity_poly.pdbx_seq_one_letter_code
_entity_poly.pdbx_strand_id
1 'polypeptide(L)'
;MSMVSEESVWYVQKGSRVQGPYSAHEVGRYLLLGRVRNTDRVSRDGELWEPVTQVPELIPEELLDLDTDVGFQRFVDESSRQDQRTETSDVISDRRAVPEVMGEQIRDDWKKPEDSSSQHEHKSTSVLPWSLLGITLGALGIVLYLNSTGGV
;
A
#
# COMPACT_ATOMS: atom_id res chain seq x y z
N MET A 1 15.02 34.07 -19.16
CA MET A 1 13.55 34.03 -19.33
C MET A 1 13.05 32.88 -18.47
N SER A 2 12.54 33.15 -17.27
CA SER A 2 11.92 32.11 -16.44
C SER A 2 10.54 31.85 -17.04
N MET A 3 10.33 30.69 -17.66
CA MET A 3 8.96 30.25 -17.95
C MET A 3 8.30 30.01 -16.60
N VAL A 4 7.27 30.80 -16.30
CA VAL A 4 6.34 30.45 -15.23
C VAL A 4 5.59 29.23 -15.75
N SER A 5 6.11 28.05 -15.46
CA SER A 5 5.33 26.82 -15.59
C SER A 5 4.21 26.94 -14.58
N GLU A 6 2.97 27.14 -15.05
CA GLU A 6 1.80 26.85 -14.24
C GLU A 6 1.85 25.35 -13.92
N GLU A 7 2.58 24.99 -12.86
CA GLU A 7 2.61 23.62 -12.35
C GLU A 7 1.18 23.28 -11.98
N SER A 8 0.56 22.41 -12.79
CA SER A 8 -0.80 21.95 -12.54
C SER A 8 -0.86 21.37 -11.13
N VAL A 9 -1.78 21.90 -10.33
CA VAL A 9 -1.94 21.57 -8.92
C VAL A 9 -2.83 20.34 -8.79
N TRP A 10 -2.34 19.34 -8.05
CA TRP A 10 -3.02 18.07 -7.81
C TRP A 10 -3.19 17.79 -6.32
N TYR A 11 -4.34 17.24 -5.99
CA TYR A 11 -4.63 16.64 -4.70
C TYR A 11 -4.75 15.13 -4.85
N VAL A 12 -4.27 14.40 -3.85
CA VAL A 12 -4.34 12.93 -3.80
C VAL A 12 -5.17 12.51 -2.60
N GLN A 13 -6.20 11.71 -2.82
CA GLN A 13 -7.04 11.10 -1.80
C GLN A 13 -6.64 9.65 -1.56
N LYS A 14 -6.18 9.37 -0.34
CA LYS A 14 -5.82 8.03 0.15
C LYS A 14 -6.79 7.62 1.24
N GLY A 15 -7.76 6.78 0.88
CA GLY A 15 -8.88 6.47 1.77
C GLY A 15 -9.62 7.74 2.17
N SER A 16 -9.59 8.10 3.45
CA SER A 16 -10.27 9.29 3.99
C SER A 16 -9.41 10.56 4.04
N ARG A 17 -8.12 10.49 3.67
CA ARG A 17 -7.19 11.63 3.77
C ARG A 17 -6.92 12.24 2.42
N VAL A 18 -7.01 13.56 2.34
CA VAL A 18 -6.57 14.37 1.20
C VAL A 18 -5.20 14.96 1.49
N GLN A 19 -4.29 14.85 0.53
CA GLN A 19 -2.91 15.35 0.58
C GLN A 19 -2.61 16.20 -0.66
N GLY A 20 -1.69 17.15 -0.52
CA GLY A 20 -1.34 18.12 -1.55
C GLY A 20 -1.48 19.55 -1.03
N PRO A 21 -1.35 20.57 -1.90
CA PRO A 21 -1.18 20.47 -3.36
C PRO A 21 0.18 19.90 -3.79
N TYR A 22 0.21 19.17 -4.90
CA TYR A 22 1.40 18.62 -5.54
C TYR A 22 1.45 19.03 -7.01
N SER A 23 2.65 19.12 -7.57
CA SER A 23 2.84 19.14 -9.02
C SER A 23 2.58 17.76 -9.63
N ALA A 24 2.27 17.72 -10.93
CA ALA A 24 2.14 16.46 -11.67
C ALA A 24 3.40 15.57 -11.54
N HIS A 25 4.59 16.20 -11.57
CA HIS A 25 5.88 15.53 -11.41
C HIS A 25 6.06 14.87 -10.04
N GLU A 26 5.63 15.53 -8.97
CA GLU A 26 5.69 14.96 -7.62
C GLU A 26 4.76 13.76 -7.46
N VAL A 27 3.54 13.84 -8.01
CA VAL A 27 2.59 12.72 -8.00
C VAL A 27 3.16 11.53 -8.78
N GLY A 28 3.74 11.76 -9.97
CA GLY A 28 4.43 10.73 -10.75
C GLY A 28 5.56 10.06 -9.95
N ARG A 29 6.45 10.85 -9.33
CA ARG A 29 7.50 10.32 -8.45
C ARG A 29 6.91 9.48 -7.30
N TYR A 30 5.80 9.90 -6.71
CA TYR A 30 5.18 9.14 -5.64
C TYR A 30 4.52 7.83 -6.10
N LEU A 31 4.07 7.74 -7.35
CA LEU A 31 3.64 6.48 -7.96
C LEU A 31 4.83 5.53 -8.10
N LEU A 32 5.97 5.99 -8.62
CA LEU A 32 7.20 5.19 -8.74
C LEU A 32 7.68 4.66 -7.38
N LEU A 33 7.59 5.49 -6.34
CA LEU A 33 7.98 5.11 -4.98
C LEU A 33 6.91 4.28 -4.24
N GLY A 34 5.78 3.95 -4.88
CA GLY A 34 4.66 3.23 -4.26
C GLY A 34 3.97 3.99 -3.12
N ARG A 35 4.25 5.29 -2.98
CA ARG A 35 3.61 6.15 -1.98
C ARG A 35 2.19 6.50 -2.39
N VAL A 36 1.96 6.72 -3.67
CA VAL A 36 0.61 6.78 -4.28
C VAL A 36 0.37 5.45 -4.97
N ARG A 37 -0.82 4.87 -4.76
CA ARG A 37 -1.21 3.57 -5.32
C ARG A 37 -2.16 3.78 -6.50
N ASN A 38 -2.24 2.79 -7.39
CA ASN A 38 -3.19 2.79 -8.52
C ASN A 38 -4.66 2.86 -8.07
N THR A 39 -4.94 2.50 -6.81
CA THR A 39 -6.26 2.58 -6.18
C THR A 39 -6.59 3.96 -5.59
N ASP A 40 -5.59 4.83 -5.46
CA ASP A 40 -5.78 6.19 -4.94
C ASP A 40 -6.47 7.07 -5.99
N ARG A 41 -7.16 8.10 -5.51
CA ARG A 41 -7.85 9.07 -6.36
C ARG A 41 -7.11 10.40 -6.39
N VAL A 42 -7.25 11.12 -7.50
CA VAL A 42 -6.63 12.42 -7.74
C VAL A 42 -7.67 13.44 -8.16
N SER A 43 -7.38 14.72 -7.90
CA SER A 43 -8.26 15.83 -8.25
C SER A 43 -7.45 17.09 -8.49
N ARG A 44 -7.90 17.95 -9.42
CA ARG A 44 -7.34 19.29 -9.62
C ARG A 44 -8.01 20.35 -8.75
N ASP A 45 -9.27 20.14 -8.40
CA ASP A 45 -10.14 21.11 -7.71
C ASP A 45 -10.50 20.70 -6.27
N GLY A 46 -10.26 19.45 -5.90
CA GLY A 46 -10.66 18.86 -4.62
C GLY A 46 -12.13 18.42 -4.57
N GLU A 47 -12.88 18.57 -5.65
CA GLU A 47 -14.30 18.22 -5.76
C GLU A 47 -14.50 16.98 -6.63
N LEU A 48 -13.93 16.98 -7.83
CA LEU A 48 -13.98 15.85 -8.75
C LEU A 48 -12.78 14.93 -8.52
N TRP A 49 -13.06 13.69 -8.09
CA TRP A 49 -12.04 12.70 -7.77
C TRP A 49 -12.04 11.56 -8.77
N GLU A 50 -10.94 11.43 -9.51
CA GLU A 50 -10.77 10.41 -10.54
C GLU A 50 -9.71 9.39 -10.11
N PRO A 51 -9.80 8.11 -10.52
CA PRO A 51 -8.72 7.15 -10.29
C PRO A 51 -7.43 7.67 -10.93
N VAL A 52 -6.28 7.49 -10.25
CA VAL A 52 -4.99 7.98 -10.79
C VAL A 52 -4.66 7.40 -12.17
N THR A 53 -5.11 6.17 -12.45
CA THR A 53 -4.92 5.50 -13.75
C THR A 53 -5.73 6.11 -14.89
N GLN A 54 -6.72 6.96 -14.61
CA GLN A 54 -7.51 7.68 -15.62
C GLN A 54 -6.89 9.03 -15.99
N VAL A 55 -5.76 9.39 -15.39
CA VAL A 55 -5.09 10.67 -15.60
C VAL A 55 -3.67 10.40 -16.14
N PRO A 56 -3.51 10.22 -17.47
CA PRO A 56 -2.24 9.79 -18.07
C PRO A 56 -1.07 10.75 -17.82
N GLU A 57 -1.34 12.05 -17.67
CA GLU A 57 -0.31 13.07 -17.38
C GLU A 57 0.37 12.90 -16.00
N LEU A 58 -0.23 12.11 -15.11
CA LEU A 58 0.36 11.79 -13.81
C LEU A 58 1.16 10.49 -13.83
N ILE A 59 1.02 9.69 -14.90
CA ILE A 59 1.68 8.39 -15.01
C ILE A 59 3.07 8.60 -15.62
N PRO A 60 4.15 8.32 -14.86
CA PRO A 60 5.51 8.41 -15.38
C PRO A 60 5.75 7.38 -16.48
N GLU A 61 6.52 7.76 -17.50
CA GLU A 61 6.94 6.84 -18.57
C GLU A 61 7.70 5.65 -18.00
N GLU A 62 8.50 5.87 -16.95
CA GLU A 62 9.26 4.81 -16.28
C GLU A 62 8.35 3.73 -15.69
N LEU A 63 7.10 4.06 -15.33
CA LEU A 63 6.12 3.10 -14.80
C LEU A 63 5.45 2.30 -15.92
N LEU A 64 5.31 2.88 -17.12
CA LEU A 64 4.79 2.18 -18.29
C LEU A 64 5.76 1.06 -18.73
N ASP A 65 7.06 1.30 -18.58
CA ASP A 65 8.08 0.28 -18.85
C ASP A 65 8.04 -0.89 -17.86
N LEU A 66 7.59 -0.68 -16.61
CA LEU A 66 7.49 -1.73 -15.57
C LEU A 66 6.40 -2.77 -15.84
N ASP A 67 5.40 -2.44 -16.66
CA ASP A 67 4.34 -3.40 -17.03
C ASP A 67 4.89 -4.51 -17.96
N THR A 68 6.14 -4.37 -18.42
CA THR A 68 6.88 -5.46 -19.07
C THR A 68 7.70 -6.24 -18.05
N ASP A 69 7.72 -7.57 -18.16
CA ASP A 69 8.52 -8.47 -17.29
C ASP A 69 10.00 -8.04 -17.19
N VAL A 70 10.53 -7.44 -18.26
CA VAL A 70 11.92 -6.94 -18.35
C VAL A 70 12.12 -5.64 -17.57
N GLY A 71 11.14 -4.72 -17.60
CA GLY A 71 11.19 -3.47 -16.86
C GLY A 71 11.05 -3.67 -15.36
N PHE A 72 10.13 -4.54 -14.94
CA PHE A 72 9.95 -4.90 -13.53
C PHE A 72 11.24 -5.47 -12.91
N GLN A 73 11.91 -6.40 -13.61
CA GLN A 73 13.14 -7.01 -13.13
C GLN A 73 14.26 -5.97 -12.93
N ARG A 74 14.40 -5.03 -13.87
CA ARG A 74 15.39 -3.94 -13.79
C ARG A 74 15.14 -3.01 -12.60
N PHE A 75 13.88 -2.70 -12.30
CA PHE A 75 13.52 -1.86 -11.16
C PHE A 75 13.76 -2.54 -9.81
N VAL A 76 13.45 -3.83 -9.70
CA VAL A 76 13.73 -4.63 -8.50
C VAL A 76 15.23 -4.70 -8.25
N ASP A 77 16.03 -4.92 -9.30
CA ASP A 77 17.48 -4.96 -9.21
C ASP A 77 18.07 -3.60 -8.79
N GLU A 78 17.57 -2.50 -9.35
CA GLU A 78 18.03 -1.14 -9.01
C GLU A 78 17.61 -0.73 -7.58
N SER A 79 16.37 -1.01 -7.18
CA SER A 79 15.89 -0.74 -5.82
C SER A 79 16.71 -1.49 -4.77
N SER A 80 17.04 -2.76 -5.05
CA SER A 80 17.86 -3.61 -4.16
C SER A 80 19.31 -3.11 -4.03
N ARG A 81 19.82 -2.38 -5.02
CA ARG A 81 21.16 -1.74 -4.98
C ARG A 81 21.14 -0.41 -4.23
N GLN A 82 20.04 0.33 -4.33
CA GLN A 82 19.86 1.60 -3.60
C GLN A 82 19.60 1.37 -2.11
N ASP A 83 18.90 0.29 -1.74
CA ASP A 83 18.59 -0.07 -0.35
C ASP A 83 19.83 -0.54 0.45
N GLN A 84 20.96 -0.81 -0.22
CA GLN A 84 22.24 -1.11 0.45
C GLN A 84 22.93 0.14 1.04
N ARG A 85 22.30 1.33 0.95
CA ARG A 85 22.85 2.57 1.50
C ARG A 85 21.80 3.47 2.17
N THR A 86 20.99 2.96 3.09
CA THR A 86 20.36 3.78 4.16
C THR A 86 20.08 2.95 5.42
N GLU A 87 21.14 2.41 6.02
CA GLU A 87 21.19 2.24 7.48
C GLU A 87 21.82 3.47 8.14
N THR A 88 21.45 4.67 7.68
CA THR A 88 21.67 5.90 8.46
C THR A 88 20.29 6.35 8.90
N SER A 89 19.81 5.63 9.91
CA SER A 89 18.71 6.06 10.75
C SER A 89 19.16 7.32 11.48
N ASP A 90 19.11 8.47 10.80
CA ASP A 90 19.07 9.79 11.44
C ASP A 90 17.70 9.94 12.12
N VAL A 91 17.43 9.06 13.09
CA VAL A 91 16.45 9.30 14.12
C VAL A 91 17.04 10.42 14.94
N ILE A 92 16.56 11.64 14.67
CA ILE A 92 16.60 12.72 15.65
C ILE A 92 15.88 12.19 16.89
N SER A 93 16.68 11.55 17.75
CA SER A 93 16.28 11.04 19.05
C SER A 93 16.22 12.23 19.99
N ASP A 94 15.15 13.01 19.85
CA ASP A 94 14.69 13.89 20.91
C ASP A 94 13.30 13.47 21.39
N ARG A 95 13.15 12.15 21.61
CA ARG A 95 12.01 11.59 22.32
C ARG A 95 12.49 10.58 23.36
N ARG A 96 12.61 11.12 24.56
CA ARG A 96 12.58 10.45 25.86
C ARG A 96 13.88 9.74 26.20
N ALA A 97 14.60 10.30 27.17
CA ALA A 97 15.57 9.58 27.98
C ALA A 97 14.91 8.28 28.48
N VAL A 98 15.22 7.17 27.82
CA VAL A 98 14.87 5.82 28.27
C VAL A 98 15.91 5.47 29.33
N PRO A 99 15.52 5.12 30.57
CA PRO A 99 16.48 4.62 31.53
C PRO A 99 17.10 3.34 30.98
N GLU A 100 18.43 3.27 31.04
CA GLU A 100 19.37 2.27 30.50
C GLU A 100 18.99 0.80 30.75
N VAL A 101 18.07 0.55 31.69
CA VAL A 101 17.57 -0.76 32.14
C VAL A 101 16.74 -1.50 31.07
N MET A 102 16.06 -0.81 30.15
CA MET A 102 15.14 -1.48 29.20
C MET A 102 15.86 -2.13 28.00
N GLY A 103 17.08 -1.70 27.69
CA GLY A 103 17.83 -2.16 26.51
C GLY A 103 18.49 -3.53 26.68
N GLU A 104 18.90 -3.86 27.91
CA GLU A 104 19.53 -5.14 28.24
C GLU A 104 18.53 -6.30 28.16
N GLN A 105 17.32 -6.09 28.69
CA GLN A 105 16.28 -7.10 28.71
C GLN A 105 15.85 -7.53 27.30
N ILE A 106 15.78 -6.58 26.35
CA ILE A 106 15.47 -6.87 24.95
C ILE A 106 16.60 -7.68 24.32
N ARG A 107 17.87 -7.27 24.51
CA ARG A 107 19.04 -8.00 24.00
C ARG A 107 19.15 -9.43 24.51
N ASP A 108 18.77 -9.67 25.76
CA ASP A 108 18.79 -11.00 26.36
C ASP A 108 17.68 -11.92 25.82
N ASP A 109 16.53 -11.35 25.46
CA ASP A 109 15.42 -12.08 24.83
C ASP A 109 15.79 -12.57 23.41
N TRP A 110 16.52 -11.73 22.65
CA TRP A 110 17.01 -12.08 21.32
C TRP A 110 18.16 -13.09 21.29
N LYS A 111 18.82 -13.34 22.43
CA LYS A 111 20.02 -14.19 22.51
C LYS A 111 19.76 -15.64 22.91
N LYS A 112 18.52 -16.02 23.23
CA LYS A 112 18.24 -17.39 23.65
C LYS A 112 18.07 -18.31 22.44
N PRO A 113 18.88 -19.39 22.31
CA PRO A 113 18.54 -20.49 21.43
C PRO A 113 17.31 -21.23 21.99
N GLU A 114 16.42 -21.61 21.09
CA GLU A 114 15.10 -22.18 21.35
C GLU A 114 15.17 -23.60 21.92
N ASP A 115 15.45 -23.71 23.21
CA ASP A 115 15.49 -25.00 23.90
C ASP A 115 14.50 -24.98 25.08
N SER A 116 13.23 -24.65 24.84
CA SER A 116 12.17 -24.80 25.84
C SER A 116 10.80 -24.93 25.18
N SER A 117 10.45 -26.19 24.92
CA SER A 117 9.10 -26.66 24.69
C SER A 117 8.12 -26.09 25.74
N SER A 118 7.27 -25.16 25.32
CA SER A 118 5.98 -24.88 25.98
C SER A 118 4.91 -24.76 24.92
N GLN A 119 4.14 -25.85 24.85
CA GLN A 119 2.88 -26.01 24.15
C GLN A 119 1.99 -24.77 24.31
N HIS A 120 1.79 -24.04 23.21
CA HIS A 120 0.57 -23.29 22.99
C HIS A 120 0.07 -23.63 21.59
N GLU A 121 -0.79 -24.64 21.52
CA GLU A 121 -1.64 -24.88 20.36
C GLU A 121 -2.54 -23.65 20.13
N HIS A 122 -2.09 -22.74 19.27
CA HIS A 122 -3.02 -21.92 18.50
C HIS A 122 -3.22 -22.59 17.15
N LYS A 123 -4.12 -23.57 17.16
CA LYS A 123 -4.69 -24.14 15.94
C LYS A 123 -5.58 -23.09 15.29
N SER A 124 -4.98 -22.16 14.55
CA SER A 124 -5.70 -21.27 13.64
C SER A 124 -6.17 -22.08 12.43
N THR A 125 -7.15 -22.97 12.63
CA THR A 125 -7.95 -23.45 11.52
C THR A 125 -8.80 -22.26 11.07
N SER A 126 -8.40 -21.60 10.00
CA SER A 126 -9.29 -20.74 9.21
C SER A 126 -10.35 -21.63 8.55
N VAL A 127 -11.25 -22.18 9.36
CA VAL A 127 -12.51 -22.72 8.89
C VAL A 127 -13.39 -21.50 8.80
N LEU A 128 -13.60 -20.98 7.60
CA LEU A 128 -14.69 -20.04 7.38
C LEU A 128 -15.93 -20.64 8.04
N PRO A 129 -16.62 -19.91 8.94
CA PRO A 129 -17.72 -20.47 9.68
C PRO A 129 -18.73 -20.98 8.65
N TRP A 130 -19.24 -22.20 8.82
CA TRP A 130 -20.17 -22.83 7.87
C TRP A 130 -21.41 -21.95 7.61
N SER A 131 -21.67 -20.96 8.46
CA SER A 131 -22.64 -19.89 8.23
C SER A 131 -22.37 -19.07 6.96
N LEU A 132 -21.11 -18.78 6.63
CA LEU A 132 -20.75 -18.01 5.43
C LEU A 132 -21.10 -18.79 4.16
N LEU A 133 -20.84 -20.10 4.14
CA LEU A 133 -21.19 -20.99 3.03
C LEU A 133 -22.71 -21.16 2.89
N GLY A 134 -23.44 -21.23 4.00
CA GLY A 134 -24.91 -21.27 3.98
C GLY A 134 -25.54 -19.98 3.45
N ILE A 135 -25.02 -18.82 3.86
CA ILE A 135 -25.50 -17.52 3.40
C ILE A 135 -25.24 -17.34 1.89
N THR A 136 -24.07 -17.74 1.39
CA THR A 136 -23.76 -17.61 -0.04
C THR A 136 -24.61 -18.54 -0.92
N LEU A 137 -24.80 -19.80 -0.51
CA LEU A 137 -25.68 -20.74 -1.23
C LEU A 137 -27.14 -20.29 -1.21
N GLY A 138 -27.63 -19.78 -0.08
CA GLY A 138 -28.98 -19.24 0.03
C GLY A 138 -29.20 -18.03 -0.89
N ALA A 139 -28.28 -17.07 -0.89
CA ALA A 139 -28.35 -15.90 -1.76
C ALA A 139 -28.31 -16.29 -3.25
N LEU A 140 -27.44 -17.22 -3.64
CA LEU A 140 -27.35 -17.72 -5.01
C LEU A 140 -28.64 -18.43 -5.43
N GLY A 141 -29.23 -19.24 -4.54
CA GLY A 141 -30.49 -19.94 -4.80
C GLY A 141 -31.67 -18.99 -5.02
N ILE A 142 -31.76 -17.91 -4.24
CA ILE A 142 -32.80 -16.88 -4.40
C ILE A 142 -32.68 -16.19 -5.76
N VAL A 143 -31.47 -15.82 -6.17
CA VAL A 143 -31.22 -15.17 -7.47
C VAL A 143 -31.61 -16.10 -8.62
N LEU A 144 -31.23 -17.38 -8.57
CA LEU A 144 -31.61 -18.35 -9.60
C LEU A 144 -33.12 -18.61 -9.63
N TYR A 145 -33.77 -18.69 -8.46
CA TYR A 145 -35.21 -18.87 -8.37
C TYR A 145 -35.98 -17.70 -8.99
N LEU A 146 -35.61 -16.46 -8.63
CA LEU A 146 -36.22 -15.26 -9.22
C LEU A 146 -35.98 -15.19 -10.74
N ASN A 147 -34.78 -15.55 -11.21
CA ASN A 147 -34.49 -15.60 -12.64
C ASN A 147 -35.28 -16.70 -13.38
N SER A 148 -35.59 -17.82 -12.70
CA SER A 148 -36.38 -18.92 -13.28
C SER A 148 -37.89 -18.67 -13.29
N THR A 149 -38.39 -17.84 -12.37
CA THR A 149 -39.84 -17.55 -12.22
C THR A 149 -40.28 -16.24 -12.86
N GLY A 150 -39.35 -15.33 -13.15
CA GLY A 150 -39.59 -14.09 -13.92
C GLY A 150 -39.52 -14.28 -15.44
N GLY A 151 -39.32 -15.51 -15.92
CA GLY A 151 -39.29 -15.86 -17.34
C GLY A 151 -40.61 -16.48 -17.82
N VAL A 152 -41.72 -15.73 -17.74
CA VAL A 152 -42.93 -15.89 -18.56
C VAL A 152 -43.55 -14.50 -18.78
#